data_AF-A0A0F9ACG4-F1
#
_entry.id   AF-A0A0F9ACG4-F1
#
_cell.length_a   1.000
_cell.length_b   1.000
_cell.length_c   1.000
_cell.angle_alpha   90.00
_cell.angle_beta   90.00
_cell.angle_gamma   90.00
#
_symmetry.space_group_name_H-M   'P 1'
#
loop_
_entity.id
_entity.type
_entity.pdbx_description
1 polymer ?
#
loop_
_entity_poly.entity_id
_entity_poly.type
_entity_poly.pdbx_seq_one_letter_code
_entity_poly.pdbx_strand_id
1 'polypeptide(L)'
;QYGMNSIYQEDLGGEFQEKSEIYTYESMIRKVLTHLIEKFPIKSLELFLKNLNFSINFFLKNKDKDNIDDHSLIWRRNFNEKPISKTFRSVLIDTVIEIILFVGNNVKERFPYAILELQKYNNLTFIRLESFAYNNFPELSTDFINKIELKTEHFKTIDENYELFHVFASFFDQFPNKTQNFYLKYITKGVKKQKKALRKSRWNKNLPKLKKEDIDRYIKHDQIRKLKPIRKYIKQDFLNKLGINFTEIEKINLFEKKGVVFGTRSPLSETTIENFTMEELIAYLLIYDSEKSFDFDKIGLGRQLKNIVPKKPNEFISMLNDTLNQPKLHKYISFIIGGLNTALKENQNLDLKSLFEIFKTILSEDFIINTEPLFFKEDT
;
A
#
# COMPACT_ATOMS: atom_id res chain seq x y z
N GLN A 1 -23.06 8.22 -33.37
CA GLN A 1 -22.95 9.38 -32.47
C GLN A 1 -23.36 8.93 -31.07
N TYR A 2 -22.40 8.46 -30.28
CA TYR A 2 -22.61 8.18 -28.86
C TYR A 2 -21.78 9.22 -28.09
N GLY A 3 -22.48 10.07 -27.35
CA GLY A 3 -21.87 11.04 -26.45
C GLY A 3 -21.23 10.32 -25.27
N MET A 4 -19.91 10.44 -25.16
CA MET A 4 -19.10 10.05 -24.00
C MET A 4 -17.93 11.04 -23.84
N ASN A 5 -18.17 12.33 -24.13
CA ASN A 5 -17.20 13.40 -23.90
C ASN A 5 -17.81 14.41 -22.93
N SER A 6 -17.66 14.20 -21.61
CA SER A 6 -17.71 15.32 -20.64
C SER A 6 -17.26 15.02 -19.19
N ILE A 7 -16.77 13.83 -18.82
CA ILE A 7 -16.53 13.54 -17.38
C ILE A 7 -15.05 13.70 -16.93
N TYR A 8 -14.09 13.90 -17.83
CA TYR A 8 -12.66 13.86 -17.45
C TYR A 8 -11.85 15.14 -17.65
N GLN A 9 -12.47 16.29 -17.92
CA GLN A 9 -11.72 17.54 -18.21
C GLN A 9 -11.69 18.59 -17.08
N GLU A 10 -12.28 18.36 -15.89
CA GLU A 10 -12.33 19.40 -14.84
C GLU A 10 -11.47 19.16 -13.57
N ASP A 11 -10.85 17.99 -13.36
CA ASP A 11 -10.31 17.64 -12.02
C ASP A 11 -8.80 17.88 -11.77
N LEU A 12 -8.04 18.42 -12.73
CA LEU A 12 -6.60 18.68 -12.51
C LEU A 12 -6.34 19.79 -11.48
N GLY A 13 -7.25 20.76 -11.35
CA GLY A 13 -7.17 21.82 -10.33
C GLY A 13 -7.46 21.32 -8.92
N GLY A 14 -8.41 20.39 -8.78
CA GLY A 14 -8.79 19.80 -7.49
C GLY A 14 -7.70 18.91 -6.90
N GLU A 15 -7.06 18.06 -7.71
CA GLU A 15 -6.00 17.16 -7.23
C GLU A 15 -4.71 17.88 -6.79
N PHE A 16 -4.35 18.98 -7.46
CA PHE A 16 -3.17 19.77 -7.08
C PHE A 16 -3.42 20.55 -5.78
N GLN A 17 -4.64 21.08 -5.60
CA GLN A 17 -5.07 21.70 -4.35
C GLN A 17 -5.10 20.68 -3.21
N GLU A 18 -5.70 19.50 -3.41
CA GLU A 18 -5.77 18.46 -2.39
C GLU A 18 -4.37 17.99 -1.94
N LYS A 19 -3.43 17.79 -2.88
CA LYS A 19 -2.03 17.48 -2.54
C LYS A 19 -1.40 18.61 -1.71
N SER A 20 -1.56 19.86 -2.13
CA SER A 20 -1.05 21.04 -1.40
C SER A 20 -1.59 21.14 0.03
N GLU A 21 -2.88 20.85 0.22
CA GLU A 21 -3.52 20.86 1.54
C GLU A 21 -2.99 19.73 2.44
N ILE A 22 -2.78 18.52 1.91
CA ILE A 22 -2.21 17.40 2.67
C ILE A 22 -0.79 17.72 3.14
N TYR A 23 0.04 18.31 2.28
CA TYR A 23 1.40 18.76 2.65
C TYR A 23 1.36 19.88 3.69
N THR A 24 0.45 20.84 3.53
CA THR A 24 0.27 21.93 4.50
C THR A 24 -0.15 21.38 5.86
N TYR A 25 -1.10 20.46 5.88
CA TYR A 25 -1.59 19.81 7.09
C TYR A 25 -0.50 19.01 7.81
N GLU A 26 0.27 18.20 7.08
CA GLU A 26 1.40 17.49 7.66
C GLU A 26 2.45 18.45 8.21
N SER A 27 2.81 19.50 7.46
CA SER A 27 3.78 20.52 7.91
C SER A 27 3.32 21.20 9.20
N MET A 28 2.04 21.53 9.31
CA MET A 28 1.46 22.07 10.54
C MET A 28 1.60 21.09 11.71
N ILE A 29 1.24 19.82 11.52
CA ILE A 29 1.39 18.78 12.56
C ILE A 29 2.85 18.66 12.98
N ARG A 30 3.79 18.54 12.03
CA ARG A 30 5.22 18.36 12.31
C ARG A 30 5.81 19.50 13.14
N LYS A 31 5.34 20.73 12.95
CA LYS A 31 5.80 21.90 13.73
C LYS A 31 5.35 21.85 15.19
N VAL A 32 4.19 21.28 15.48
CA VAL A 32 3.59 21.31 16.82
C VAL A 32 3.70 20.00 17.58
N LEU A 33 3.87 18.87 16.88
CA LEU A 33 3.74 17.53 17.44
C LEU A 33 4.71 17.30 18.59
N THR A 34 6.00 17.60 18.41
CA THR A 34 7.03 17.40 19.45
C THR A 34 6.65 18.10 20.76
N HIS A 35 6.28 19.37 20.69
CA HIS A 35 5.87 20.14 21.87
C HIS A 35 4.59 19.58 22.52
N LEU A 36 3.64 19.10 21.71
CA LEU A 36 2.40 18.50 22.19
C LEU A 36 2.64 17.17 22.91
N ILE A 37 3.45 16.28 22.34
CA ILE A 37 3.69 14.94 22.91
C ILE A 37 4.58 15.00 24.16
N GLU A 38 5.54 15.91 24.20
CA GLU A 38 6.39 16.12 25.38
C GLU A 38 5.57 16.61 26.58
N LYS A 39 4.64 17.55 26.35
CA LYS A 39 3.87 18.16 27.42
C LYS A 39 2.62 17.37 27.79
N PHE A 40 1.93 16.80 26.80
CA PHE A 40 0.63 16.16 26.95
C PHE A 40 0.51 14.87 26.11
N PRO A 41 1.32 13.83 26.37
CA PRO A 41 1.42 12.65 25.50
C PRO A 41 0.07 11.94 25.30
N ILE A 42 -0.66 11.67 26.38
CA ILE A 42 -1.95 10.94 26.31
C ILE A 42 -3.06 11.80 25.71
N LYS A 43 -3.15 13.09 26.06
CA LYS A 43 -4.17 13.98 25.46
C LYS A 43 -3.90 14.23 23.97
N SER A 44 -2.62 14.25 23.57
CA SER A 44 -2.24 14.31 22.16
C SER A 44 -2.69 13.05 21.43
N LEU A 45 -2.42 11.88 22.00
CA LEU A 45 -2.91 10.61 21.44
C LEU A 45 -4.44 10.63 21.29
N GLU A 46 -5.18 10.99 22.33
CA GLU A 46 -6.64 11.10 22.32
C GLU A 46 -7.13 12.02 21.19
N LEU A 47 -6.54 13.21 21.04
CA LEU A 47 -6.88 14.17 19.99
C LEU A 47 -6.71 13.56 18.59
N PHE A 48 -5.55 12.96 18.32
CA PHE A 48 -5.26 12.39 17.01
C PHE A 48 -6.08 11.13 16.71
N LEU A 49 -6.36 10.29 17.71
CA LEU A 49 -7.26 9.14 17.57
C LEU A 49 -8.70 9.58 17.28
N LYS A 50 -9.19 10.63 17.96
CA LYS A 50 -10.52 11.19 17.70
C LYS A 50 -10.64 11.73 16.28
N ASN A 51 -9.63 12.45 15.80
CA ASN A 51 -9.58 12.96 14.43
C ASN A 51 -9.48 11.83 13.40
N LEU A 52 -8.67 10.80 13.66
CA LEU A 52 -8.57 9.62 12.83
C LEU A 52 -9.92 8.89 12.74
N ASN A 53 -10.59 8.67 13.87
CA ASN A 53 -11.90 8.03 13.91
C ASN A 53 -12.94 8.86 13.15
N PHE A 54 -12.93 10.18 13.32
CA PHE A 54 -13.81 11.07 12.56
C PHE A 54 -13.56 10.93 11.05
N SER A 55 -12.30 10.96 10.61
CA SER A 55 -11.95 10.82 9.20
C SER A 55 -12.34 9.46 8.61
N ILE A 56 -12.13 8.38 9.36
CA ILE A 56 -12.58 7.02 8.97
C ILE A 56 -14.11 7.00 8.83
N ASN A 57 -14.84 7.51 9.82
CA ASN A 57 -16.30 7.52 9.79
C ASN A 57 -16.87 8.43 8.71
N PHE A 58 -16.21 9.56 8.40
CA PHE A 58 -16.59 10.42 7.28
C PHE A 58 -16.49 9.67 5.95
N PHE A 59 -15.39 8.95 5.74
CA PHE A 59 -15.20 8.14 4.54
C PHE A 59 -16.22 7.00 4.43
N LEU A 60 -16.49 6.30 5.55
CA LEU A 60 -17.47 5.22 5.60
C LEU A 60 -18.92 5.73 5.47
N LYS A 61 -19.25 6.95 5.90
CA LYS A 61 -20.61 7.50 5.71
C LYS A 61 -20.95 7.72 4.23
N ASN A 62 -19.95 7.94 3.38
CA ASN A 62 -20.11 8.17 1.95
C ASN A 62 -20.14 6.85 1.13
N LYS A 63 -19.96 5.69 1.77
CA LYS A 63 -20.00 4.37 1.14
C LYS A 63 -20.76 3.38 2.03
N ASP A 64 -21.89 2.82 1.59
CA ASP A 64 -22.70 1.79 2.28
C ASP A 64 -22.36 1.56 3.77
N LYS A 65 -23.16 2.18 4.65
CA LYS A 65 -22.99 2.21 6.12
C LYS A 65 -22.77 0.84 6.78
N ASP A 66 -23.12 -0.26 6.12
CA ASP A 66 -23.01 -1.62 6.64
C ASP A 66 -21.63 -2.26 6.42
N ASN A 67 -20.72 -1.60 5.69
CA ASN A 67 -19.38 -2.13 5.45
C ASN A 67 -18.36 -1.49 6.40
N ILE A 68 -18.34 -1.96 7.65
CA ILE A 68 -17.33 -1.67 8.69
C ILE A 68 -15.88 -1.98 8.20
N ASP A 69 -15.79 -2.66 7.07
CA ASP A 69 -14.64 -3.35 6.53
C ASP A 69 -14.22 -2.86 5.13
N ASP A 70 -14.29 -1.56 4.88
CA ASP A 70 -13.71 -1.03 3.65
C ASP A 70 -12.19 -1.15 3.69
N HIS A 71 -11.66 -2.19 3.02
CA HIS A 71 -10.24 -2.46 2.92
C HIS A 71 -9.47 -1.37 2.14
N SER A 72 -10.16 -0.44 1.46
CA SER A 72 -9.50 0.77 0.92
C SER A 72 -8.98 1.70 2.01
N LEU A 73 -9.36 1.50 3.28
CA LEU A 73 -8.76 2.14 4.45
C LEU A 73 -7.36 1.58 4.78
N ILE A 74 -6.98 0.43 4.20
CA ILE A 74 -5.71 -0.24 4.45
C ILE A 74 -4.79 0.01 3.24
N TRP A 75 -4.17 1.19 3.20
CA TRP A 75 -3.29 1.63 2.10
C TRP A 75 -1.81 1.28 2.30
N ARG A 76 -1.48 0.50 3.34
CA ARG A 76 -0.15 -0.09 3.55
C ARG A 76 -0.25 -1.44 4.23
N ARG A 77 0.65 -2.34 3.84
CA ARG A 77 0.67 -3.71 4.33
C ARG A 77 1.03 -3.76 5.81
N ASN A 78 2.04 -3.02 6.22
CA ASN A 78 2.42 -2.84 7.62
C ASN A 78 2.80 -1.38 7.90
N PHE A 79 2.82 -0.99 9.17
CA PHE A 79 3.13 0.39 9.56
C PHE A 79 4.60 0.81 9.40
N ASN A 80 5.52 -0.13 9.19
CA ASN A 80 6.91 0.19 8.86
C ASN A 80 7.08 0.53 7.37
N GLU A 81 6.10 0.21 6.52
CA GLU A 81 6.08 0.59 5.11
C GLU A 81 5.53 2.00 4.91
N LYS A 82 6.07 2.69 3.91
CA LYS A 82 5.48 3.95 3.43
C LYS A 82 4.06 3.70 2.90
N PRO A 83 3.11 4.61 3.15
CA PRO A 83 1.78 4.51 2.58
C PRO A 83 1.85 4.58 1.04
N ILE A 84 0.99 3.84 0.34
CA ILE A 84 0.90 3.87 -1.14
C ILE A 84 0.55 5.28 -1.64
N SER A 85 -0.29 6.00 -0.91
CA SER A 85 -0.61 7.39 -1.20
C SER A 85 -0.66 8.20 0.09
N LYS A 86 -0.19 9.45 0.00
CA LYS A 86 -0.25 10.39 1.11
C LYS A 86 -1.65 11.00 1.16
N THR A 87 -2.33 10.84 2.29
CA THR A 87 -3.68 11.37 2.54
C THR A 87 -3.73 11.96 3.95
N PHE A 88 -4.73 12.79 4.26
CA PHE A 88 -4.94 13.26 5.64
C PHE A 88 -4.94 12.12 6.66
N ARG A 89 -5.54 10.98 6.31
CA ARG A 89 -5.57 9.80 7.17
C ARG A 89 -4.20 9.15 7.33
N SER A 90 -3.39 9.07 6.27
CA SER A 90 -2.04 8.50 6.39
C SER A 90 -1.19 9.34 7.33
N VAL A 91 -1.29 10.67 7.22
CA VAL A 91 -0.63 11.62 8.13
C VAL A 91 -1.10 11.43 9.58
N LEU A 92 -2.41 11.29 9.81
CA LEU A 92 -2.97 11.01 11.14
C LEU A 92 -2.45 9.68 11.71
N ILE A 93 -2.41 8.61 10.92
CA ILE A 93 -1.88 7.31 11.37
C ILE A 93 -0.39 7.42 11.71
N ASP A 94 0.42 8.06 10.85
CA ASP A 94 1.85 8.26 11.10
C ASP A 94 2.09 9.04 12.39
N THR A 95 1.25 10.05 12.62
CA THR A 95 1.29 10.86 13.85
C THR A 95 0.95 10.02 15.08
N VAL A 96 -0.10 9.19 15.01
CA VAL A 96 -0.46 8.28 16.11
C VAL A 96 0.65 7.28 16.39
N ILE A 97 1.26 6.70 15.36
CA ILE A 97 2.42 5.79 15.50
C ILE A 97 3.55 6.49 16.24
N GLU A 98 3.89 7.71 15.86
CA GLU A 98 4.94 8.49 16.53
C GLU A 98 4.61 8.77 17.99
N ILE A 99 3.35 9.08 18.32
CA ILE A 99 2.92 9.27 19.70
C ILE A 99 3.03 7.96 20.50
N ILE A 100 2.62 6.83 19.94
CA ILE A 100 2.75 5.50 20.57
C ILE A 100 4.23 5.21 20.86
N LEU A 101 5.10 5.44 19.87
CA LEU A 101 6.54 5.24 20.01
C LEU A 101 7.13 6.18 21.06
N PHE A 102 6.71 7.43 21.10
CA PHE A 102 7.15 8.38 22.11
C PHE A 102 6.74 7.92 23.51
N VAL A 103 5.48 7.50 23.70
CA VAL A 103 4.97 7.03 24.99
C VAL A 103 5.73 5.81 25.47
N GLY A 104 5.88 4.80 24.62
CA GLY A 104 6.57 3.55 25.00
C GLY A 104 8.08 3.71 25.22
N ASN A 105 8.72 4.73 24.64
CA ASN A 105 10.15 4.98 24.84
C ASN A 105 10.45 5.93 26.00
N ASN A 106 9.66 7.00 26.17
CA ASN A 106 10.02 8.13 27.02
C ASN A 106 9.15 8.29 28.29
N VAL A 107 7.91 7.80 28.27
CA VAL A 107 6.96 7.93 29.40
C VAL A 107 6.24 6.61 29.63
N LYS A 108 7.03 5.55 29.85
CA LYS A 108 6.59 4.14 29.91
C LYS A 108 5.46 3.90 30.90
N GLU A 109 5.46 4.60 32.02
CA GLU A 109 4.41 4.55 33.04
C GLU A 109 3.04 4.98 32.51
N ARG A 110 3.00 5.75 31.41
CA ARG A 110 1.77 6.19 30.75
C ARG A 110 1.29 5.24 29.65
N PHE A 111 2.10 4.24 29.28
CA PHE A 111 1.75 3.28 28.22
C PHE A 111 0.40 2.57 28.44
N PRO A 112 0.04 2.13 29.67
CA PRO A 112 -1.30 1.59 29.94
C PRO A 112 -2.45 2.49 29.49
N TYR A 113 -2.33 3.80 29.70
CA TYR A 113 -3.35 4.76 29.29
C TYR A 113 -3.41 4.90 27.76
N ALA A 114 -2.27 4.83 27.08
CA ALA A 114 -2.25 4.87 25.61
C ALA A 114 -3.00 3.67 25.00
N ILE A 115 -2.84 2.48 25.56
CA ILE A 115 -3.59 1.28 25.14
C ILE A 115 -5.10 1.48 25.37
N LEU A 116 -5.49 1.99 26.55
CA LEU A 116 -6.90 2.28 26.84
C LEU A 116 -7.52 3.28 25.86
N GLU A 117 -6.76 4.30 25.42
CA GLU A 117 -7.21 5.25 24.40
C GLU A 117 -7.44 4.57 23.03
N LEU A 118 -6.53 3.67 22.62
CA LEU A 118 -6.67 2.91 21.37
C LEU A 118 -7.91 2.00 21.38
N GLN A 119 -8.19 1.37 22.52
CA GLN A 119 -9.31 0.43 22.70
C GLN A 119 -10.70 1.09 22.66
N LYS A 120 -10.79 2.43 22.73
CA LYS A 120 -12.07 3.15 22.62
C LYS A 120 -12.74 3.00 21.24
N TYR A 121 -11.99 2.60 20.21
CA TYR A 121 -12.46 2.56 18.83
C TYR A 121 -12.43 1.14 18.27
N ASN A 122 -13.55 0.65 17.76
CA ASN A 122 -13.71 -0.72 17.24
C ASN A 122 -13.66 -0.75 15.69
N ASN A 123 -12.55 -0.28 15.11
CA ASN A 123 -12.26 -0.42 13.67
C ASN A 123 -10.89 -1.10 13.50
N LEU A 124 -10.73 -1.86 12.40
CA LEU A 124 -9.50 -2.59 12.08
C LEU A 124 -8.24 -1.72 12.13
N THR A 125 -8.32 -0.44 11.77
CA THR A 125 -7.18 0.50 11.87
C THR A 125 -6.68 0.66 13.31
N PHE A 126 -7.59 0.80 14.27
CA PHE A 126 -7.23 0.94 15.69
C PHE A 126 -6.72 -0.38 16.27
N ILE A 127 -7.29 -1.51 15.87
CA ILE A 127 -6.79 -2.84 16.25
C ILE A 127 -5.35 -3.04 15.74
N ARG A 128 -5.03 -2.57 14.53
CA ARG A 128 -3.66 -2.59 14.00
C ARG A 128 -2.73 -1.68 14.81
N LEU A 129 -3.18 -0.48 15.20
CA LEU A 129 -2.39 0.46 16.01
C LEU A 129 -2.12 -0.09 17.43
N GLU A 130 -3.13 -0.71 18.03
CA GLU A 130 -3.00 -1.44 19.29
C GLU A 130 -1.99 -2.60 19.16
N SER A 131 -2.13 -3.42 18.10
CA SER A 131 -1.20 -4.52 17.82
C SER A 131 0.22 -4.02 17.55
N PHE A 132 0.36 -2.87 16.90
CA PHE A 132 1.64 -2.21 16.69
C PHE A 132 2.30 -1.82 18.02
N ALA A 133 1.53 -1.24 18.95
CA ALA A 133 2.02 -0.91 20.28
C ALA A 133 2.53 -2.17 21.02
N TYR A 134 1.77 -3.26 20.97
CA TYR A 134 2.16 -4.54 21.58
C TYR A 134 3.44 -5.13 21.00
N ASN A 135 3.62 -5.06 19.68
CA ASN A 135 4.82 -5.59 19.03
C ASN A 135 6.08 -4.75 19.34
N ASN A 136 5.94 -3.43 19.50
CA ASN A 136 7.09 -2.55 19.76
C ASN A 136 7.45 -2.47 21.26
N PHE A 137 6.48 -2.68 22.16
CA PHE A 137 6.68 -2.57 23.60
C PHE A 137 6.14 -3.80 24.35
N PRO A 138 6.68 -5.00 24.09
CA PRO A 138 6.10 -6.24 24.57
C PRO A 138 6.13 -6.37 26.10
N GLU A 139 7.19 -5.88 26.73
CA GLU A 139 7.33 -5.85 28.20
C GLU A 139 6.28 -4.98 28.88
N LEU A 140 5.84 -3.90 28.22
CA LEU A 140 4.79 -3.00 28.74
C LEU A 140 3.38 -3.52 28.46
N SER A 141 3.26 -4.59 27.66
CA SER A 141 2.00 -5.03 27.06
C SER A 141 1.45 -6.33 27.64
N THR A 142 2.22 -7.04 28.46
CA THR A 142 1.89 -8.39 28.95
C THR A 142 0.49 -8.48 29.58
N ASP A 143 0.15 -7.54 30.47
CA ASP A 143 -1.15 -7.52 31.15
C ASP A 143 -2.33 -7.26 30.20
N PHE A 144 -2.09 -6.53 29.11
CA PHE A 144 -3.10 -6.21 28.11
C PHE A 144 -3.30 -7.37 27.13
N ILE A 145 -2.21 -8.04 26.71
CA ILE A 145 -2.25 -9.22 25.85
C ILE A 145 -3.13 -10.32 26.49
N ASN A 146 -2.99 -10.51 27.81
CA ASN A 146 -3.78 -11.44 28.60
C ASN A 146 -5.26 -11.07 28.73
N LYS A 147 -5.69 -9.93 28.16
CA LYS A 147 -7.08 -9.45 28.18
C LYS A 147 -7.65 -9.24 26.78
N ILE A 148 -6.88 -9.51 25.72
CA ILE A 148 -7.36 -9.32 24.35
C ILE A 148 -8.53 -10.28 24.07
N GLU A 149 -9.69 -9.69 23.78
CA GLU A 149 -10.86 -10.39 23.26
C GLU A 149 -10.93 -10.23 21.73
N LEU A 150 -10.73 -11.33 21.00
CA LEU A 150 -10.71 -11.31 19.55
C LEU A 150 -12.10 -11.63 18.96
N LYS A 151 -12.46 -10.94 17.89
CA LYS A 151 -13.67 -11.18 17.09
C LYS A 151 -13.31 -11.79 15.74
N THR A 152 -14.30 -12.37 15.06
CA THR A 152 -14.07 -12.99 13.74
C THR A 152 -13.57 -12.01 12.68
N GLU A 153 -13.93 -10.72 12.79
CA GLU A 153 -13.43 -9.67 11.91
C GLU A 153 -11.91 -9.45 12.01
N HIS A 154 -11.30 -9.78 13.16
CA HIS A 154 -9.86 -9.60 13.37
C HIS A 154 -9.02 -10.62 12.56
N PHE A 155 -9.63 -11.71 12.11
CA PHE A 155 -8.93 -12.87 11.53
C PHE A 155 -8.99 -12.97 10.00
N LYS A 156 -9.42 -11.93 9.30
CA LYS A 156 -9.73 -12.01 7.85
C LYS A 156 -8.55 -12.45 6.99
N THR A 157 -7.58 -11.58 6.77
CA THR A 157 -6.34 -11.90 6.06
C THR A 157 -5.14 -11.31 6.77
N ILE A 158 -3.99 -11.94 6.58
CA ILE A 158 -2.71 -11.49 7.15
C ILE A 158 -2.33 -10.12 6.56
N ASP A 159 -2.62 -9.92 5.29
CA ASP A 159 -2.28 -8.69 4.58
C ASP A 159 -3.12 -7.50 5.08
N GLU A 160 -4.33 -7.76 5.60
CA GLU A 160 -5.21 -6.74 6.19
C GLU A 160 -4.88 -6.42 7.65
N ASN A 161 -4.27 -7.36 8.38
CA ASN A 161 -4.02 -7.20 9.82
C ASN A 161 -2.62 -7.66 10.22
N TYR A 162 -1.62 -7.20 9.47
CA TYR A 162 -0.24 -7.65 9.56
C TYR A 162 0.31 -7.59 10.99
N GLU A 163 0.03 -6.50 11.71
CA GLU A 163 0.49 -6.27 13.08
C GLU A 163 -0.09 -7.28 14.05
N LEU A 164 -1.39 -7.61 13.98
CA LEU A 164 -1.99 -8.60 14.87
C LEU A 164 -1.40 -10.00 14.65
N PHE A 165 -1.08 -10.36 13.40
CA PHE A 165 -0.45 -11.64 13.10
C PHE A 165 0.98 -11.72 13.66
N HIS A 166 1.70 -10.60 13.79
CA HIS A 166 2.95 -10.55 14.55
C HIS A 166 2.75 -10.71 16.05
N VAL A 167 1.66 -10.14 16.61
CA VAL A 167 1.31 -10.37 18.02
C VAL A 167 1.07 -11.86 18.27
N PHE A 168 0.37 -12.56 17.37
CA PHE A 168 0.22 -14.03 17.48
C PHE A 168 1.54 -14.78 17.37
N ALA A 169 2.44 -14.35 16.48
CA ALA A 169 3.75 -15.01 16.35
C ALA A 169 4.55 -14.95 17.66
N SER A 170 4.44 -13.83 18.37
CA SER A 170 5.26 -13.55 19.53
C SER A 170 4.62 -14.00 20.84
N PHE A 171 3.30 -13.84 21.00
CA PHE A 171 2.62 -13.91 22.30
C PHE A 171 1.42 -14.86 22.36
N PHE A 172 1.19 -15.73 21.38
CA PHE A 172 -0.03 -16.54 21.33
C PHE A 172 -0.30 -17.38 22.59
N ASP A 173 0.73 -17.89 23.25
CA ASP A 173 0.64 -18.63 24.52
C ASP A 173 0.19 -17.78 25.72
N GLN A 174 0.38 -16.46 25.65
CA GLN A 174 -0.03 -15.52 26.70
C GLN A 174 -1.52 -15.15 26.59
N PHE A 175 -2.11 -15.22 25.40
CA PHE A 175 -3.54 -14.92 25.24
C PHE A 175 -4.41 -15.80 26.15
N PRO A 176 -5.59 -15.31 26.60
CA PRO A 176 -6.54 -16.15 27.30
C PRO A 176 -6.85 -17.45 26.57
N ASN A 177 -6.98 -18.56 27.30
CA ASN A 177 -7.37 -19.86 26.74
C ASN A 177 -8.66 -19.76 25.89
N LYS A 178 -9.61 -18.91 26.30
CA LYS A 178 -10.83 -18.61 25.54
C LYS A 178 -10.49 -18.05 24.15
N THR A 179 -9.56 -17.09 24.09
CA THR A 179 -9.12 -16.41 22.87
C THR A 179 -8.30 -17.35 21.98
N GLN A 180 -7.35 -18.09 22.55
CA GLN A 180 -6.58 -19.11 21.81
C GLN A 180 -7.52 -20.15 21.17
N ASN A 181 -8.44 -20.71 21.95
CA ASN A 181 -9.41 -21.69 21.47
C ASN A 181 -10.36 -21.11 20.42
N PHE A 182 -10.76 -19.84 20.56
CA PHE A 182 -11.58 -19.15 19.57
C PHE A 182 -10.86 -19.03 18.22
N TYR A 183 -9.57 -18.67 18.24
CA TYR A 183 -8.74 -18.60 17.04
C TYR A 183 -8.57 -19.98 16.37
N LEU A 184 -8.26 -21.02 17.15
CA LEU A 184 -8.14 -22.38 16.63
C LEU A 184 -9.46 -22.87 16.03
N LYS A 185 -10.59 -22.66 16.71
CA LYS A 185 -11.94 -22.98 16.19
C LYS A 185 -12.22 -22.22 14.90
N TYR A 186 -11.78 -20.98 14.78
CA TYR A 186 -11.94 -20.19 13.56
C TYR A 186 -11.16 -20.83 12.39
N ILE A 187 -9.89 -21.22 12.60
CA ILE A 187 -9.07 -21.91 11.60
C ILE A 187 -9.71 -23.24 11.19
N THR A 188 -10.18 -24.05 12.16
CA THR A 188 -10.84 -25.33 11.89
C THR A 188 -12.09 -25.17 11.04
N LYS A 189 -12.92 -24.15 11.32
CA LYS A 189 -14.11 -23.86 10.51
C LYS A 189 -13.74 -23.47 9.07
N GLY A 190 -12.54 -22.93 8.86
CA GLY A 190 -12.08 -22.36 7.59
C GLY A 190 -12.84 -21.08 7.23
N VAL A 191 -12.36 -20.36 6.21
CA VAL A 191 -13.15 -19.28 5.59
C VAL A 191 -14.49 -19.89 5.19
N LYS A 192 -15.61 -19.40 5.75
CA LYS A 192 -16.95 -19.94 5.48
C LYS A 192 -17.08 -20.23 3.98
N LYS A 193 -17.14 -21.53 3.67
CA LYS A 193 -17.35 -22.12 2.33
C LYS A 193 -18.34 -21.24 1.57
N GLN A 194 -17.99 -20.86 0.34
CA GLN A 194 -18.80 -20.17 -0.69
C GLN A 194 -18.53 -18.68 -0.97
N LYS A 195 -18.41 -17.73 -0.02
CA LYS A 195 -18.56 -16.29 -0.38
C LYS A 195 -17.43 -15.59 -1.17
N LYS A 196 -16.14 -15.95 -1.01
CA LYS A 196 -15.03 -15.29 -1.77
C LYS A 196 -14.78 -15.95 -3.14
N ALA A 197 -14.89 -17.28 -3.23
CA ALA A 197 -14.83 -18.03 -4.49
C ALA A 197 -16.02 -17.70 -5.42
N LEU A 198 -17.25 -17.58 -4.88
CA LEU A 198 -18.43 -17.13 -5.64
C LEU A 198 -18.41 -15.64 -6.00
N ARG A 199 -17.64 -14.79 -5.30
CA ARG A 199 -17.51 -13.37 -5.70
C ARG A 199 -16.68 -13.23 -6.98
N LYS A 200 -15.63 -14.03 -7.18
CA LYS A 200 -14.89 -14.06 -8.47
C LYS A 200 -15.74 -14.56 -9.64
N SER A 201 -16.67 -15.50 -9.41
CA SER A 201 -17.61 -15.94 -10.47
C SER A 201 -18.80 -14.99 -10.69
N ARG A 202 -19.09 -14.08 -9.76
CA ARG A 202 -20.15 -13.06 -9.93
C ARG A 202 -19.71 -11.85 -10.74
N TRP A 203 -18.41 -11.53 -10.71
CA TRP A 203 -17.85 -10.41 -11.49
C TRP A 203 -17.69 -10.75 -12.97
N ASN A 204 -17.79 -12.03 -13.34
CA ASN A 204 -17.76 -12.46 -14.73
C ASN A 204 -18.69 -13.66 -14.91
N LYS A 205 -19.91 -13.43 -15.42
CA LYS A 205 -20.95 -14.47 -15.62
C LYS A 205 -20.48 -15.63 -16.53
N ASN A 206 -19.37 -15.46 -17.24
CA ASN A 206 -18.80 -16.42 -18.20
C ASN A 206 -17.70 -17.32 -17.61
N LEU A 207 -17.35 -17.19 -16.32
CA LEU A 207 -16.32 -18.05 -15.73
C LEU A 207 -16.90 -19.38 -15.23
N PRO A 208 -16.24 -20.52 -15.51
CA PRO A 208 -16.67 -21.81 -15.00
C PRO A 208 -16.66 -21.83 -13.46
N LYS A 209 -17.61 -22.58 -12.88
CA LYS A 209 -17.64 -22.82 -11.43
C LYS A 209 -16.32 -23.46 -11.00
N LEU A 210 -15.70 -22.93 -9.95
CA LEU A 210 -14.49 -23.50 -9.34
C LEU A 210 -14.74 -24.96 -8.94
N LYS A 211 -13.79 -25.84 -9.28
CA LYS A 211 -13.84 -27.25 -8.90
C LYS A 211 -13.69 -27.39 -7.38
N LYS A 212 -14.23 -28.48 -6.82
CA LYS A 212 -14.18 -28.73 -5.36
C LYS A 212 -12.74 -28.78 -4.85
N GLU A 213 -11.85 -29.36 -5.64
CA GLU A 213 -10.43 -29.52 -5.33
C GLU A 213 -9.73 -28.15 -5.19
N ASP A 214 -10.09 -27.16 -6.03
CA ASP A 214 -9.54 -25.81 -5.95
C ASP A 214 -10.04 -25.07 -4.71
N ILE A 215 -11.30 -25.28 -4.34
CA ILE A 215 -11.89 -24.72 -3.11
C ILE A 215 -11.19 -25.31 -1.89
N ASP A 216 -11.00 -26.63 -1.85
CA ASP A 216 -10.33 -27.32 -0.75
C ASP A 216 -8.86 -26.88 -0.65
N ARG A 217 -8.16 -26.71 -1.79
CA ARG A 217 -6.80 -26.15 -1.84
C ARG A 217 -6.75 -24.73 -1.28
N TYR A 218 -7.71 -23.88 -1.63
CA TYR A 218 -7.78 -22.51 -1.12
C TYR A 218 -8.01 -22.48 0.40
N ILE A 219 -8.93 -23.29 0.91
CA ILE A 219 -9.19 -23.41 2.35
C ILE A 219 -7.93 -23.89 3.07
N LYS A 220 -7.29 -24.95 2.56
CA LYS A 220 -6.06 -25.48 3.13
C LYS A 220 -4.97 -24.41 3.18
N HIS A 221 -4.75 -23.69 2.07
CA HIS A 221 -3.76 -22.62 2.01
C HIS A 221 -4.06 -21.49 3.01
N ASP A 222 -5.33 -21.08 3.14
CA ASP A 222 -5.73 -20.08 4.14
C ASP A 222 -5.47 -20.55 5.58
N GLN A 223 -5.80 -21.81 5.89
CA GLN A 223 -5.52 -22.43 7.19
C GLN A 223 -4.02 -22.46 7.48
N ILE A 224 -3.19 -22.89 6.52
CA ILE A 224 -1.73 -22.92 6.69
C ILE A 224 -1.20 -21.50 6.95
N ARG A 225 -1.66 -20.50 6.19
CA ARG A 225 -1.28 -19.09 6.41
C ARG A 225 -1.60 -18.65 7.84
N LYS A 226 -2.79 -18.98 8.36
CA LYS A 226 -3.21 -18.60 9.72
C LYS A 226 -2.54 -19.40 10.83
N LEU A 227 -2.12 -20.64 10.55
CA LEU A 227 -1.39 -21.47 11.52
C LEU A 227 0.08 -21.07 11.64
N LYS A 228 0.67 -20.51 10.59
CA LYS A 228 2.09 -20.20 10.54
C LYS A 228 2.61 -19.27 11.66
N PRO A 229 1.93 -18.20 12.09
CA PRO A 229 2.41 -17.38 13.20
C PRO A 229 2.42 -18.18 14.50
N ILE A 230 1.38 -18.99 14.74
CA ILE A 230 1.23 -19.73 15.99
C ILE A 230 1.90 -21.11 15.95
N ARG A 231 2.68 -21.43 14.93
CA ARG A 231 3.18 -22.78 14.64
C ARG A 231 3.81 -23.46 15.86
N LYS A 232 4.65 -22.73 16.62
CA LYS A 232 5.35 -23.24 17.81
C LYS A 232 4.42 -23.71 18.94
N TYR A 233 3.16 -23.30 18.91
CA TYR A 233 2.16 -23.58 19.94
C TYR A 233 1.18 -24.69 19.55
N ILE A 234 1.30 -25.25 18.34
CA ILE A 234 0.34 -26.23 17.81
C ILE A 234 0.90 -27.63 17.90
N LYS A 235 0.07 -28.56 18.41
CA LYS A 235 0.39 -29.99 18.47
C LYS A 235 0.16 -30.67 17.12
N GLN A 236 0.96 -31.69 16.82
CA GLN A 236 0.84 -32.48 15.58
C GLN A 236 -0.58 -33.06 15.39
N ASP A 237 -1.25 -33.51 16.45
CA ASP A 237 -2.61 -34.05 16.38
C ASP A 237 -3.63 -33.06 15.84
N PHE A 238 -3.46 -31.76 16.14
CA PHE A 238 -4.34 -30.72 15.61
C PHE A 238 -4.12 -30.54 14.11
N LEU A 239 -2.86 -30.58 13.66
CA LEU A 239 -2.51 -30.49 12.24
C LEU A 239 -3.02 -31.70 11.44
N ASN A 240 -2.91 -32.90 12.02
CA ASN A 240 -3.41 -34.15 11.43
C ASN A 240 -4.91 -34.07 11.15
N LYS A 241 -5.70 -33.49 12.07
CA LYS A 241 -7.16 -33.27 11.87
C LYS A 241 -7.48 -32.35 10.68
N LEU A 242 -6.55 -31.49 10.29
CA LEU A 242 -6.68 -30.58 9.14
C LEU A 242 -6.03 -31.13 7.86
N GLY A 243 -5.37 -32.29 7.93
CA GLY A 243 -4.59 -32.82 6.80
C GLY A 243 -3.40 -31.92 6.43
N ILE A 244 -2.85 -31.19 7.40
CA ILE A 244 -1.69 -30.29 7.25
C ILE A 244 -0.51 -30.90 7.99
N ASN A 245 0.71 -30.71 7.50
CA ASN A 245 1.93 -31.05 8.24
C ASN A 245 2.79 -29.79 8.49
N PHE A 246 3.77 -29.92 9.39
CA PHE A 246 4.67 -28.81 9.74
C PHE A 246 5.49 -28.27 8.57
N THR A 247 5.92 -29.14 7.64
CA THR A 247 6.72 -28.72 6.48
C THR A 247 5.93 -27.83 5.53
N GLU A 248 4.62 -28.07 5.37
CA GLU A 248 3.73 -27.21 4.59
C GLU A 248 3.62 -25.80 5.21
N ILE A 249 3.57 -25.71 6.53
CA ILE A 249 3.58 -24.45 7.26
C ILE A 249 4.92 -23.72 7.06
N GLU A 250 6.04 -24.42 7.14
CA GLU A 250 7.38 -23.86 6.94
C GLU A 250 7.57 -23.20 5.58
N LYS A 251 7.10 -23.84 4.51
CA LYS A 251 7.21 -23.36 3.13
C LYS A 251 6.50 -22.03 2.88
N ILE A 252 5.52 -21.65 3.69
CA ILE A 252 4.85 -20.37 3.54
C ILE A 252 5.67 -19.25 4.18
N ASN A 253 6.03 -18.26 3.35
CA ASN A 253 6.51 -16.97 3.82
C ASN A 253 5.32 -15.99 3.94
N LEU A 254 4.88 -15.71 5.17
CA LEU A 254 3.70 -14.86 5.42
C LEU A 254 3.97 -13.39 5.15
N PHE A 255 5.20 -12.98 5.44
CA PHE A 255 5.61 -11.58 5.49
C PHE A 255 6.45 -11.19 4.27
N GLU A 256 6.68 -12.12 3.35
CA GLU A 256 7.29 -11.82 2.05
C GLU A 256 6.48 -10.78 1.32
N LYS A 257 7.14 -9.73 0.84
CA LYS A 257 6.54 -8.76 -0.07
C LYS A 257 6.23 -9.50 -1.36
N LYS A 258 5.05 -10.14 -1.44
CA LYS A 258 4.50 -10.55 -2.73
C LYS A 258 4.19 -9.26 -3.46
N GLY A 259 5.17 -8.76 -4.19
CA GLY A 259 4.96 -7.76 -5.21
C GLY A 259 4.03 -8.40 -6.23
N VAL A 260 2.73 -8.32 -5.99
CA VAL A 260 1.80 -8.38 -7.11
C VAL A 260 2.02 -7.04 -7.79
N VAL A 261 2.87 -7.05 -8.80
CA VAL A 261 2.96 -5.94 -9.75
C VAL A 261 1.63 -5.94 -10.49
N PHE A 262 0.62 -5.35 -9.85
CA PHE A 262 -0.57 -4.87 -10.55
C PHE A 262 -0.11 -3.64 -11.31
N GLY A 263 -0.10 -3.76 -12.62
CA GLY A 263 0.42 -2.72 -13.48
C GLY A 263 0.71 -3.29 -14.83
N THR A 264 0.60 -2.42 -15.81
CA THR A 264 0.87 -2.74 -17.18
C THR A 264 2.35 -3.02 -17.37
N ARG A 265 2.67 -4.04 -18.17
CA ARG A 265 4.06 -4.44 -18.40
C ARG A 265 4.63 -3.70 -19.60
N SER A 266 5.94 -3.48 -19.59
CA SER A 266 6.63 -3.02 -20.78
C SER A 266 6.72 -4.17 -21.79
N PRO A 267 6.49 -3.93 -23.10
CA PRO A 267 6.79 -4.92 -24.14
C PRO A 267 8.30 -5.21 -24.25
N LEU A 268 9.15 -4.31 -23.73
CA LEU A 268 10.60 -4.44 -23.70
C LEU A 268 11.08 -4.70 -22.27
N SER A 269 12.02 -5.63 -22.12
CA SER A 269 12.72 -5.82 -20.85
C SER A 269 13.71 -4.68 -20.59
N GLU A 270 14.12 -4.50 -19.32
CA GLU A 270 15.14 -3.53 -18.92
C GLU A 270 16.42 -3.71 -19.74
N THR A 271 16.92 -4.95 -19.80
CA THR A 271 18.14 -5.31 -20.54
C THR A 271 18.02 -5.03 -22.04
N THR A 272 16.82 -5.10 -22.60
CA THR A 272 16.60 -4.80 -24.03
C THR A 272 16.75 -3.30 -24.28
N ILE A 273 16.16 -2.46 -23.42
CA ILE A 273 16.25 -1.00 -23.54
C ILE A 273 17.67 -0.50 -23.28
N GLU A 274 18.41 -1.14 -22.36
CA GLU A 274 19.82 -0.80 -22.09
C GLU A 274 20.70 -1.02 -23.32
N ASN A 275 20.47 -2.12 -24.04
CA ASN A 275 21.24 -2.48 -25.22
C ASN A 275 20.82 -1.72 -26.49
N PHE A 276 19.69 -1.00 -26.47
CA PHE A 276 19.30 -0.14 -27.58
C PHE A 276 20.16 1.12 -27.61
N THR A 277 20.57 1.48 -28.82
CA THR A 277 21.00 2.85 -29.13
C THR A 277 19.82 3.81 -28.95
N MET A 278 20.10 5.10 -28.75
CA MET A 278 19.03 6.08 -28.56
C MET A 278 18.16 6.21 -29.81
N GLU A 279 18.74 6.07 -31.00
CA GLU A 279 18.03 6.06 -32.27
C GLU A 279 17.05 4.88 -32.38
N GLU A 280 17.49 3.68 -32.01
CA GLU A 280 16.63 2.48 -31.98
C GLU A 280 15.49 2.63 -30.98
N LEU A 281 15.78 3.21 -29.81
CA LEU A 281 14.77 3.46 -28.79
C LEU A 281 13.72 4.45 -29.26
N ILE A 282 14.12 5.58 -29.85
CA ILE A 282 13.21 6.58 -30.42
C ILE A 282 12.35 5.96 -31.52
N ALA A 283 12.98 5.23 -32.45
CA ALA A 283 12.27 4.56 -33.53
C ALA A 283 11.21 3.58 -33.00
N TYR A 284 11.55 2.82 -31.96
CA TYR A 284 10.60 1.93 -31.29
C TYR A 284 9.44 2.70 -30.66
N LEU A 285 9.71 3.76 -29.89
CA LEU A 285 8.70 4.55 -29.21
C LEU A 285 7.72 5.27 -30.17
N LEU A 286 8.20 5.63 -31.37
CA LEU A 286 7.40 6.25 -32.43
C LEU A 286 6.40 5.30 -33.08
N ILE A 287 6.78 4.01 -33.22
CA ILE A 287 5.99 3.00 -33.93
C ILE A 287 5.10 2.21 -32.95
N TYR A 288 5.48 2.14 -31.67
CA TYR A 288 4.74 1.37 -30.68
C TYR A 288 3.38 1.99 -30.35
N ASP A 289 2.33 1.30 -30.81
CA ASP A 289 0.93 1.62 -30.53
C ASP A 289 0.24 0.42 -29.84
N SER A 290 0.09 0.53 -28.52
CA SER A 290 -0.26 -0.58 -27.64
C SER A 290 -1.75 -0.96 -27.59
N GLU A 291 -2.57 -0.51 -28.53
CA GLU A 291 -4.04 -0.64 -28.43
C GLU A 291 -4.56 -2.10 -28.40
N LYS A 292 -3.69 -3.10 -28.56
CA LYS A 292 -4.09 -4.51 -28.75
C LYS A 292 -3.59 -5.52 -27.71
N SER A 293 -2.90 -5.09 -26.64
CA SER A 293 -2.42 -6.03 -25.61
C SER A 293 -2.99 -5.72 -24.22
N PHE A 294 -3.54 -6.74 -23.57
CA PHE A 294 -3.95 -6.68 -22.16
C PHE A 294 -2.76 -6.71 -21.19
N ASP A 295 -1.61 -7.23 -21.64
CA ASP A 295 -0.44 -7.45 -20.79
C ASP A 295 0.57 -6.31 -20.92
N PHE A 296 0.67 -5.67 -22.09
CA PHE A 296 1.67 -4.66 -22.40
C PHE A 296 1.04 -3.35 -22.86
N ASP A 297 1.46 -2.22 -22.27
CA ASP A 297 1.00 -0.92 -22.73
C ASP A 297 2.08 0.17 -22.70
N LYS A 298 1.70 1.36 -23.18
CA LYS A 298 2.57 2.54 -23.20
C LYS A 298 2.97 2.99 -21.77
N ILE A 299 2.14 2.78 -20.75
CA ILE A 299 2.45 3.09 -19.34
C ILE A 299 3.55 2.17 -18.82
N GLY A 300 3.46 0.87 -19.12
CA GLY A 300 4.45 -0.12 -18.75
C GLY A 300 5.81 0.19 -19.38
N LEU A 301 5.82 0.56 -20.66
CA LEU A 301 7.02 1.03 -21.35
C LEU A 301 7.58 2.31 -20.71
N GLY A 302 6.72 3.29 -20.41
CA GLY A 302 7.11 4.52 -19.71
C GLY A 302 7.75 4.26 -18.35
N ARG A 303 7.19 3.34 -17.55
CA ARG A 303 7.81 2.92 -16.27
C ARG A 303 9.20 2.30 -16.47
N GLN A 304 9.36 1.48 -17.51
CA GLN A 304 10.65 0.89 -17.81
C GLN A 304 11.67 1.96 -18.22
N LEU A 305 11.26 2.95 -19.03
CA LEU A 305 12.09 4.11 -19.35
C LEU A 305 12.50 4.88 -18.09
N LYS A 306 11.55 5.19 -17.19
CA LYS A 306 11.83 5.88 -15.91
C LYS A 306 12.94 5.20 -15.10
N ASN A 307 13.01 3.87 -15.12
CA ASN A 307 14.04 3.10 -14.41
C ASN A 307 15.40 3.08 -15.13
N ILE A 308 15.41 3.19 -16.46
CA ILE A 308 16.63 3.21 -17.27
C ILE A 308 17.28 4.59 -17.32
N VAL A 309 16.49 5.67 -17.28
CA VAL A 309 16.99 7.04 -17.38
C VAL A 309 18.11 7.35 -16.38
N PRO A 310 18.04 6.96 -15.10
CA PRO A 310 19.16 7.12 -14.17
C PRO A 310 20.46 6.44 -14.60
N LYS A 311 20.45 5.43 -15.47
CA LYS A 311 21.67 4.73 -15.89
C LYS A 311 22.45 5.48 -16.97
N LYS A 312 21.76 6.30 -17.77
CA LYS A 312 22.34 7.08 -18.87
C LYS A 312 21.65 8.44 -19.03
N PRO A 313 21.67 9.31 -18.01
CA PRO A 313 20.76 10.44 -17.95
C PRO A 313 21.04 11.52 -19.01
N ASN A 314 22.30 11.76 -19.39
CA ASN A 314 22.64 12.77 -20.40
C ASN A 314 22.19 12.36 -21.82
N GLU A 315 22.17 11.07 -22.13
CA GLU A 315 21.60 10.56 -23.39
C GLU A 315 20.11 10.85 -23.46
N PHE A 316 19.39 10.67 -22.35
CA PHE A 316 17.96 10.99 -22.26
C PHE A 316 17.66 12.49 -22.25
N ILE A 317 18.55 13.33 -21.70
CA ILE A 317 18.45 14.80 -21.83
C ILE A 317 18.58 15.20 -23.30
N SER A 318 19.55 14.64 -24.03
CA SER A 318 19.69 14.89 -25.47
C SER A 318 18.44 14.44 -26.24
N MET A 319 17.96 13.23 -25.96
CA MET A 319 16.74 12.70 -26.58
C MET A 319 15.50 13.56 -26.27
N LEU A 320 15.39 14.13 -25.08
CA LEU A 320 14.25 14.98 -24.72
C LEU A 320 14.18 16.23 -25.60
N ASN A 321 15.32 16.86 -25.91
CA ASN A 321 15.35 17.99 -26.84
C ASN A 321 14.76 17.62 -28.21
N ASP A 322 15.11 16.44 -28.73
CA ASP A 322 14.56 15.95 -30.00
C ASP A 322 13.08 15.55 -29.88
N THR A 323 12.70 15.00 -28.72
CA THR A 323 11.34 14.55 -28.38
C THR A 323 10.35 15.72 -28.29
N LEU A 324 10.78 16.93 -27.93
CA LEU A 324 9.89 18.11 -27.86
C LEU A 324 9.30 18.44 -29.24
N ASN A 325 10.05 18.22 -30.32
CA ASN A 325 9.57 18.39 -31.71
C ASN A 325 8.78 17.16 -32.22
N GLN A 326 8.68 16.13 -31.38
CA GLN A 326 8.11 14.79 -31.50
C GLN A 326 6.69 14.56 -30.96
N PRO A 327 5.55 15.08 -31.51
CA PRO A 327 4.23 14.93 -30.87
C PRO A 327 3.88 13.53 -30.34
N LYS A 328 4.20 12.48 -31.10
CA LYS A 328 3.94 11.07 -30.74
C LYS A 328 4.69 10.58 -29.50
N LEU A 329 5.78 11.25 -29.14
CA LEU A 329 6.66 10.91 -28.03
C LEU A 329 6.35 11.72 -26.77
N HIS A 330 5.57 12.79 -26.87
CA HIS A 330 5.24 13.67 -25.73
C HIS A 330 4.68 12.89 -24.53
N LYS A 331 3.92 11.83 -24.79
CA LYS A 331 3.38 10.90 -23.77
C LYS A 331 4.42 10.25 -22.85
N TYR A 332 5.70 10.22 -23.21
CA TYR A 332 6.78 9.65 -22.40
C TYR A 332 7.56 10.69 -21.59
N ILE A 333 7.35 11.99 -21.83
CA ILE A 333 8.13 13.07 -21.21
C ILE A 333 8.06 12.99 -19.68
N SER A 334 6.88 12.77 -19.10
CA SER A 334 6.67 12.67 -17.64
C SER A 334 7.51 11.56 -16.99
N PHE A 335 7.60 10.40 -17.64
CA PHE A 335 8.40 9.27 -17.17
C PHE A 335 9.89 9.56 -17.24
N ILE A 336 10.35 10.20 -18.33
CA ILE A 336 11.76 10.55 -18.50
C ILE A 336 12.16 11.58 -17.44
N ILE A 337 11.36 12.63 -17.23
CA ILE A 337 11.59 13.63 -16.17
C ILE A 337 11.61 12.95 -14.80
N GLY A 338 10.70 12.02 -14.53
CA GLY A 338 10.69 11.23 -13.31
C GLY A 338 11.98 10.45 -13.08
N GLY A 339 12.58 9.91 -14.14
CA GLY A 339 13.88 9.23 -14.10
C GLY A 339 15.05 10.20 -13.86
N LEU A 340 15.03 11.38 -14.50
CA LEU A 340 16.05 12.42 -14.27
C LEU A 340 16.01 12.94 -12.82
N ASN A 341 14.83 13.05 -12.21
CA ASN A 341 14.71 13.37 -10.79
C ASN A 341 15.35 12.30 -9.89
N THR A 342 15.23 11.02 -10.25
CA THR A 342 15.95 9.94 -9.55
C THR A 342 17.46 10.08 -9.73
N ALA A 343 17.95 10.35 -10.94
CA ALA A 343 19.37 10.59 -11.21
C ALA A 343 19.93 11.79 -10.40
N LEU A 344 19.16 12.87 -10.28
CA LEU A 344 19.47 14.02 -9.42
C LEU A 344 19.60 13.63 -7.95
N LYS A 345 18.65 12.86 -7.41
CA LYS A 345 18.66 12.37 -6.02
C LYS A 345 19.85 11.45 -5.73
N GLU A 346 20.31 10.73 -6.75
CA GLU A 346 21.49 9.86 -6.70
C GLU A 346 22.81 10.62 -6.92
N ASN A 347 22.78 11.95 -7.00
CA ASN A 347 23.94 12.83 -7.24
C ASN A 347 24.72 12.51 -8.53
N GLN A 348 24.02 12.10 -9.59
CA GLN A 348 24.64 11.90 -10.89
C GLN A 348 24.98 13.21 -11.60
N ASN A 349 26.02 13.19 -12.42
CA ASN A 349 26.41 14.36 -13.21
C ASN A 349 25.49 14.54 -14.42
N LEU A 350 24.74 15.65 -14.42
CA LEU A 350 23.70 15.98 -15.40
C LEU A 350 24.06 17.26 -16.13
N ASP A 351 23.77 17.32 -17.43
CA ASP A 351 23.76 18.58 -18.17
C ASP A 351 22.56 19.44 -17.77
N LEU A 352 22.70 20.11 -16.62
CA LEU A 352 21.68 20.96 -16.04
C LEU A 352 21.27 22.10 -16.98
N LYS A 353 22.20 22.62 -17.79
CA LYS A 353 21.92 23.72 -18.71
C LYS A 353 20.90 23.29 -19.76
N SER A 354 21.14 22.17 -20.42
CA SER A 354 20.20 21.61 -21.40
C SER A 354 18.86 21.25 -20.76
N LEU A 355 18.90 20.69 -19.54
CA LEU A 355 17.69 20.34 -18.80
C LEU A 355 16.83 21.57 -18.44
N PHE A 356 17.44 22.70 -18.06
CA PHE A 356 16.73 23.94 -17.79
C PHE A 356 16.05 24.50 -19.05
N GLU A 357 16.70 24.46 -20.21
CA GLU A 357 16.10 24.91 -21.47
C GLU A 357 14.92 24.01 -21.90
N ILE A 358 15.03 22.69 -21.68
CA ILE A 358 13.93 21.74 -21.88
C ILE A 358 12.74 22.12 -20.99
N PHE A 359 12.96 22.34 -19.69
CA PHE A 359 11.89 22.72 -18.78
C PHE A 359 11.27 24.07 -19.12
N LYS A 360 12.08 25.06 -19.51
CA LYS A 360 11.59 26.36 -19.97
C LYS A 360 10.68 26.21 -21.19
N THR A 361 11.03 25.31 -22.11
CA THR A 361 10.22 25.01 -23.28
C THR A 361 8.91 24.34 -22.87
N ILE A 362 8.97 23.29 -22.05
CA ILE A 362 7.77 22.55 -21.57
C ILE A 362 6.81 23.44 -20.79
N LEU A 363 7.33 24.39 -20.01
CA LEU A 363 6.56 25.32 -19.18
C LEU A 363 6.09 26.58 -19.93
N SER A 364 6.49 26.76 -21.19
CA SER A 364 6.06 27.92 -21.99
C SER A 364 4.59 27.80 -22.40
N GLU A 365 3.90 28.93 -22.49
CA GLU A 365 2.49 28.99 -22.91
C GLU A 365 2.27 28.47 -24.34
N ASP A 366 3.33 28.47 -25.16
CA ASP A 366 3.32 28.04 -26.56
C ASP A 366 3.50 26.51 -26.72
N PHE A 367 3.90 25.79 -25.67
CA PHE A 367 4.11 24.34 -25.75
C PHE A 367 2.81 23.57 -25.52
N ILE A 368 2.19 23.17 -26.63
CA ILE A 368 0.99 22.34 -26.62
C ILE A 368 1.39 20.86 -26.67
N ILE A 369 1.03 20.11 -25.62
CA ILE A 369 1.18 18.65 -25.59
C ILE A 369 0.16 18.06 -26.58
N ASN A 370 0.65 17.60 -27.72
CA ASN A 370 -0.17 17.19 -28.86
C ASN A 370 -0.70 15.75 -28.79
N THR A 371 -0.30 14.99 -27.77
CA THR A 371 -0.84 13.66 -27.48
C THR A 371 -1.25 13.59 -26.02
N GLU A 372 -2.34 12.88 -25.73
CA GLU A 372 -2.82 12.71 -24.35
C GLU A 372 -1.66 12.18 -23.49
N PRO A 373 -1.10 13.00 -22.59
CA PRO A 373 0.07 12.61 -21.82
C PRO A 373 -0.33 11.45 -20.92
N LEU A 374 0.56 10.46 -20.81
CA LEU A 374 0.39 9.39 -19.83
C LEU A 374 0.70 9.96 -18.46
N PHE A 375 -0.32 10.52 -17.82
CA PHE A 375 -0.23 10.96 -16.43
C PHE A 375 -0.26 9.73 -15.54
N PHE A 376 0.93 9.32 -15.11
CA PHE A 376 1.09 8.16 -14.27
C PHE A 376 1.22 8.56 -12.79
N LYS A 377 0.17 8.26 -12.00
CA LYS A 377 -0.04 8.65 -10.58
C LYS A 377 0.88 7.95 -9.56
N GLU A 378 2.14 7.63 -9.87
CA GLU A 378 3.12 7.21 -8.86
C GLU A 378 4.18 8.30 -8.65
N ASP A 379 4.00 9.06 -7.56
CA ASP A 379 5.00 9.95 -6.94
C ASP A 379 5.90 10.73 -7.92
N THR A 380 5.29 11.52 -8.81
CA THR A 380 5.92 12.70 -9.43
C THR A 380 5.48 13.96 -8.74
#